data_AF-A0A7L4PJN6-F1
#
_entry.id   AF-A0A7L4PJN6-F1
#
_cell.length_a   1.000
_cell.length_b   1.000
_cell.length_c   1.000
_cell.angle_alpha   90.00
_cell.angle_beta   90.00
_cell.angle_gamma   90.00
#
_symmetry.space_group_name_H-M   'P 1'
#
loop_
_entity.id
_entity.type
_entity.pdbx_description
1 polymer ?
#
loop_
_entity_poly.entity_id
_entity_poly.type
_entity_poly.pdbx_seq_one_letter_code
_entity_poly.pdbx_strand_id
1 'polypeptide(L)'
;EVEMVLNGKAASSIPGYPRQDEDVMEKTVSANQGYYRDYRIFESLSLALRGAILLFPLFLLLIYLRFGREREFMVPETLSYAPQKRKPWLVNLVFKGDPFSFDNDGLYATILDLSRKGLIEIEPPSSGRGLMADGPSNSGAGLRIRLLKNPGPDDDPYEHKVLNFLSRNSTAGVFDSAEFRDRIESCTSRSILGTRVHDAHRLKDIHQDLKDLLSSPDGNASREFASNGRPLMMAVSGIALLLLLAVGYLNSSSAFLYPSLAVAFPAAVVIFLQSLPPMLAPSVLFGRWKESYHQEKMEWDAFRTMLSDFAMIKKYAPQDLNMWKEWLVYGTALGVGESVARAMESLEVHVPEAATFVYMHGFFPDVYRQSTPPSSSSSGGFSGGGFGGGGGFGGGGGGAR
;
A
#
# COMPACT_ATOMS: atom_id res chain seq x y z
N GLU A 1 8.29 -49.12 24.95
CA GLU A 1 8.93 -49.85 26.06
C GLU A 1 9.52 -48.80 27.00
N VAL A 2 9.42 -48.98 28.32
CA VAL A 2 9.96 -48.04 29.31
C VAL A 2 11.13 -48.74 30.00
N GLU A 3 12.34 -48.25 29.75
CA GLU A 3 13.56 -48.77 30.37
C GLU A 3 13.88 -47.96 31.62
N MET A 4 13.97 -48.62 32.79
CA MET A 4 14.21 -47.99 34.08
C MET A 4 15.35 -48.71 34.81
N VAL A 5 16.31 -47.95 35.34
CA VAL A 5 17.36 -48.47 36.22
C VAL A 5 16.82 -48.54 37.63
N LEU A 6 16.79 -49.74 38.21
CA LEU A 6 16.31 -50.00 39.56
C LEU A 6 17.48 -50.44 40.45
N ASN A 7 17.36 -50.13 41.74
CA ASN A 7 18.30 -50.65 42.74
C ASN A 7 18.24 -52.19 42.74
N GLY A 8 19.39 -52.88 42.80
CA GLY A 8 19.46 -54.35 42.71
C GLY A 8 18.61 -55.10 43.74
N LYS A 9 18.27 -54.45 44.86
CA LYS A 9 17.32 -54.99 45.88
C LYS A 9 15.85 -55.00 45.43
N ALA A 10 15.47 -54.17 44.45
CA ALA A 10 14.13 -54.10 43.89
C ALA A 10 13.92 -55.11 42.74
N ALA A 11 14.99 -55.67 42.18
CA ALA A 11 14.91 -56.64 41.08
C ALA A 11 14.15 -57.93 41.45
N SER A 12 14.19 -58.33 42.73
CA SER A 12 13.45 -59.50 43.23
C SER A 12 11.96 -59.25 43.47
N SER A 13 11.50 -58.00 43.36
CA SER A 13 10.10 -57.62 43.62
C SER A 13 9.26 -57.47 42.35
N ILE A 14 9.87 -57.51 41.17
CA ILE A 14 9.20 -57.36 39.88
C ILE A 14 9.17 -58.72 39.17
N PRO A 15 7.99 -59.26 38.83
CA PRO A 15 7.89 -60.53 38.11
C PRO A 15 8.47 -60.37 36.70
N GLY A 16 9.46 -61.18 36.34
CA GLY A 16 10.10 -61.17 35.03
C GLY A 16 11.31 -62.10 34.94
N TYR A 17 11.87 -62.23 33.73
CA TYR A 17 13.09 -63.00 33.49
C TYR A 17 14.30 -62.07 33.54
N PRO A 18 15.19 -62.18 34.55
CA PRO A 18 16.37 -61.32 34.63
C PRO A 18 17.37 -61.73 33.55
N ARG A 19 17.84 -60.75 32.77
CA ARG A 19 18.97 -60.90 31.85
C ARG A 19 20.11 -60.05 32.39
N GLN A 20 21.28 -60.65 32.60
CA GLN A 20 22.48 -59.89 32.95
C GLN A 20 23.06 -59.25 31.70
N ASP A 21 23.28 -57.94 31.77
CA ASP A 21 24.04 -57.17 30.80
C ASP A 21 25.05 -56.31 31.59
N GLU A 22 26.24 -56.11 31.03
CA GLU A 22 27.29 -55.33 31.68
C GLU A 22 27.00 -53.82 31.55
N ASP A 23 27.34 -53.06 32.59
CA ASP A 23 27.29 -51.59 32.64
C ASP A 23 25.96 -50.94 32.22
N VAL A 24 24.84 -51.57 32.61
CA VAL A 24 23.48 -51.06 32.36
C VAL A 24 23.33 -49.61 32.84
N MET A 25 23.92 -49.26 33.99
CA MET A 25 23.88 -47.91 34.53
C MET A 25 24.56 -46.89 33.60
N GLU A 26 25.74 -47.20 33.06
CA GLU A 26 26.47 -46.31 32.16
C GLU A 26 25.76 -46.20 30.81
N LYS A 27 25.25 -47.31 30.26
CA LYS A 27 24.43 -47.34 29.05
C LYS A 27 23.16 -46.49 29.20
N THR A 28 22.47 -46.58 30.34
CA THR A 28 21.28 -45.75 30.60
C THR A 28 21.63 -44.28 30.80
N VAL A 29 22.73 -43.95 31.48
CA VAL A 29 23.19 -42.55 31.62
C VAL A 29 23.55 -41.96 30.25
N SER A 30 24.30 -42.69 29.42
CA SER A 30 24.64 -42.28 28.05
C SER A 30 23.39 -42.05 27.19
N ALA A 31 22.41 -42.96 27.25
CA ALA A 31 21.13 -42.80 26.57
C ALA A 31 20.35 -41.56 27.05
N ASN A 32 20.44 -41.21 28.33
CA ASN A 32 19.73 -40.08 28.92
C ASN A 32 20.47 -38.73 28.76
N GLN A 33 21.76 -38.73 28.45
CA GLN A 33 22.54 -37.50 28.20
C GLN A 33 22.01 -36.72 27.00
N GLY A 34 21.59 -37.41 25.93
CA GLY A 34 20.96 -36.80 24.75
C GLY A 34 19.65 -36.08 25.11
N TYR A 35 18.78 -36.76 25.85
CA TYR A 35 17.53 -36.20 26.36
C TYR A 35 17.78 -34.95 27.21
N TYR A 36 18.72 -35.02 28.15
CA TYR A 36 19.01 -33.90 29.06
C TYR A 36 19.59 -32.68 28.34
N ARG A 37 20.43 -32.90 27.32
CA ARG A 37 20.96 -31.84 26.47
C ARG A 37 19.83 -31.15 25.70
N ASP A 38 18.98 -31.93 25.03
CA ASP A 38 17.90 -31.41 24.19
C ASP A 38 16.83 -30.70 25.06
N TYR A 39 16.53 -31.25 26.25
CA TYR A 39 15.68 -30.61 27.25
C TYR A 39 16.18 -29.23 27.64
N ARG A 40 17.48 -29.09 27.99
CA ARG A 40 18.09 -27.79 28.33
C ARG A 40 18.04 -26.80 27.17
N ILE A 41 18.25 -27.27 25.94
CA ILE A 41 18.16 -26.42 24.74
C ILE A 41 16.72 -25.88 24.62
N PHE A 42 15.70 -26.73 24.70
CA PHE A 42 14.31 -26.28 24.57
C PHE A 42 13.84 -25.43 25.75
N GLU A 43 14.33 -25.70 26.96
CA GLU A 43 14.09 -24.84 28.13
C GLU A 43 14.69 -23.45 27.93
N SER A 44 15.94 -23.37 27.48
CA SER A 44 16.60 -22.09 27.18
C SER A 44 15.89 -21.33 26.05
N LEU A 45 15.42 -22.03 25.02
CA LEU A 45 14.63 -21.46 23.94
C LEU A 45 13.31 -20.90 24.47
N SER A 46 12.58 -21.64 25.31
CA SER A 46 11.32 -21.19 25.92
C SER A 46 11.54 -19.93 26.77
N LEU A 47 12.60 -19.89 27.57
CA LEU A 47 12.98 -18.71 28.36
C LEU A 47 13.31 -17.51 27.46
N ALA A 48 14.09 -17.72 26.40
CA ALA A 48 14.47 -16.69 25.45
C ALA A 48 13.25 -16.08 24.73
N LEU A 49 12.30 -16.92 24.30
CA LEU A 49 11.06 -16.44 23.67
C LEU A 49 10.23 -15.58 24.64
N ARG A 50 10.07 -16.01 25.90
CA ARG A 50 9.37 -15.20 26.90
C ARG A 50 10.06 -13.86 27.16
N GLY A 51 11.39 -13.87 27.20
CA GLY A 51 12.18 -12.63 27.30
C GLY A 51 11.97 -11.73 26.09
N ALA A 52 11.95 -12.29 24.87
CA ALA A 52 11.72 -11.55 23.64
C ALA A 52 10.34 -10.86 23.61
N ILE A 53 9.29 -11.51 24.14
CA ILE A 53 7.95 -10.90 24.27
C ILE A 53 7.99 -9.60 25.09
N LEU A 54 8.76 -9.58 26.18
CA LEU A 54 8.90 -8.39 27.04
C LEU A 54 9.79 -7.31 26.39
N LEU A 55 10.82 -7.72 25.64
CA LEU A 55 11.76 -6.81 25.00
C LEU A 55 11.26 -6.23 23.68
N PHE A 56 10.31 -6.88 23.02
CA PHE A 56 9.76 -6.43 21.73
C PHE A 56 9.20 -4.99 21.74
N PRO A 57 8.34 -4.57 22.69
CA PRO A 57 7.88 -3.18 22.73
C PRO A 57 9.01 -2.19 22.98
N LEU A 58 10.00 -2.54 23.81
CA LEU A 58 11.18 -1.70 24.06
C LEU A 58 12.04 -1.56 22.79
N PHE A 59 12.17 -2.63 22.01
CA PHE A 59 12.85 -2.62 20.73
C PHE A 59 12.17 -1.66 19.73
N LEU A 60 10.84 -1.71 19.62
CA LEU A 60 10.10 -0.75 18.77
C LEU A 60 10.27 0.70 19.24
N LEU A 61 10.22 0.93 20.56
CA LEU A 61 10.45 2.26 21.14
C LEU A 61 11.85 2.78 20.82
N LEU A 62 12.87 1.92 20.88
CA LEU A 62 14.24 2.28 20.53
C LEU A 62 14.38 2.66 19.05
N ILE A 63 13.72 1.92 18.14
CA ILE A 63 13.67 2.27 16.72
C ILE A 63 12.98 3.62 16.53
N TYR A 64 11.85 3.86 17.19
CA TYR A 64 11.15 5.14 17.12
C TYR A 64 12.02 6.32 17.62
N LEU A 65 12.68 6.18 18.77
CA LEU A 65 13.57 7.22 19.27
C LEU A 65 14.78 7.45 18.36
N ARG A 66 15.29 6.38 17.72
CA ARG A 66 16.47 6.44 16.86
C ARG A 66 16.15 6.87 15.44
N PHE A 67 14.96 6.60 14.91
CA PHE A 67 14.59 6.87 13.53
C PHE A 67 13.40 7.82 13.42
N GLY A 68 12.31 7.60 14.15
CA GLY A 68 11.07 8.39 14.03
C GLY A 68 11.03 9.77 14.70
N ARG A 69 12.10 10.24 15.38
CA ARG A 69 12.13 11.64 15.89
C ARG A 69 12.43 12.62 14.76
N GLU A 70 11.39 13.30 14.29
CA GLU A 70 11.48 14.40 13.32
C GLU A 70 11.65 15.74 14.05
N ARG A 71 12.33 16.69 13.40
CA ARG A 71 12.49 18.05 13.94
C ARG A 71 11.21 18.84 13.67
N GLU A 72 10.72 19.53 14.68
CA GLU A 72 9.59 20.46 14.53
C GLU A 72 10.06 21.72 13.80
N PHE A 73 9.34 22.09 12.73
CA PHE A 73 9.52 23.36 12.04
C PHE A 73 8.31 24.26 12.31
N MET A 74 8.54 25.56 12.42
CA MET A 74 7.48 26.56 12.59
C MET A 74 6.86 26.87 11.23
N VAL A 75 5.96 26.00 10.77
CA VAL A 75 5.16 26.20 9.54
C VAL A 75 3.76 26.67 9.95
N PRO A 76 3.16 27.67 9.27
CA PRO A 76 1.79 28.09 9.55
C PRO A 76 0.80 26.95 9.31
N GLU A 77 -0.30 26.93 10.07
CA GLU A 77 -1.32 25.87 10.00
C GLU A 77 -2.02 25.78 8.63
N THR A 78 -2.10 26.91 7.92
CA THR A 78 -2.66 26.97 6.56
C THR A 78 -1.78 27.77 5.63
N LEU A 79 -1.59 27.26 4.40
CA LEU A 79 -0.91 27.96 3.31
C LEU A 79 -1.87 28.09 2.14
N SER A 80 -1.85 29.23 1.45
CA SER A 80 -2.80 29.52 0.36
C SER A 80 -2.18 29.40 -1.04
N TYR A 81 -0.87 29.14 -1.10
CA TYR A 81 -0.11 28.96 -2.32
C TYR A 81 0.60 27.61 -2.29
N ALA A 82 0.85 27.05 -3.48
CA ALA A 82 1.65 25.84 -3.62
C ALA A 82 3.10 26.13 -3.15
N PRO A 83 3.66 25.38 -2.19
CA PRO A 83 4.96 25.68 -1.59
C PRO A 83 6.11 25.69 -2.61
N GLN A 84 6.10 24.71 -3.51
CA GLN A 84 7.08 24.58 -4.59
C GLN A 84 6.40 24.09 -5.88
N LYS A 85 6.94 24.51 -7.03
CA LYS A 85 6.50 24.04 -8.35
C LYS A 85 7.03 22.64 -8.62
N ARG A 86 6.43 21.65 -7.96
CA ARG A 86 6.68 20.22 -8.18
C ARG A 86 5.70 19.65 -9.20
N LYS A 87 6.09 18.57 -9.87
CA LYS A 87 5.18 17.82 -10.75
C LYS A 87 4.06 17.20 -9.91
N PRO A 88 2.78 17.21 -10.37
CA PRO A 88 1.67 16.76 -9.54
C PRO A 88 1.74 15.28 -9.16
N TRP A 89 2.20 14.40 -10.06
CA TRP A 89 2.40 12.98 -9.74
C TRP A 89 3.42 12.77 -8.61
N LEU A 90 4.47 13.59 -8.55
CA LEU A 90 5.48 13.54 -7.50
C LEU A 90 4.90 14.02 -6.16
N VAL A 91 4.04 15.05 -6.20
CA VAL A 91 3.32 15.52 -5.00
C VAL A 91 2.41 14.43 -4.45
N ASN A 92 1.70 13.72 -5.31
CA ASN A 92 0.89 12.57 -4.91
C ASN A 92 1.72 11.47 -4.27
N LEU A 93 2.84 11.09 -4.89
CA LEU A 93 3.74 10.02 -4.45
C LEU A 93 4.38 10.27 -3.08
N VAL A 94 4.69 11.52 -2.76
CA VAL A 94 5.51 11.88 -1.59
C VAL A 94 4.68 12.52 -0.48
N PHE A 95 3.76 13.43 -0.82
CA PHE A 95 3.16 14.34 0.17
C PHE A 95 1.72 14.00 0.54
N LYS A 96 0.93 13.32 -0.31
CA LYS A 96 -0.49 12.98 -0.02
C LYS A 96 -0.67 12.15 1.27
N GLY A 97 0.22 11.19 1.51
CA GLY A 97 0.08 10.22 2.60
C GLY A 97 1.44 9.70 3.06
N ASP A 98 1.60 8.38 2.99
CA ASP A 98 2.89 7.72 3.22
C ASP A 98 3.80 7.98 2.01
N PRO A 99 5.06 8.42 2.19
CA PRO A 99 6.03 8.39 1.11
C PRO A 99 6.06 6.98 0.57
N PHE A 100 6.25 6.80 -0.74
CA PHE A 100 6.19 5.49 -1.41
C PHE A 100 4.78 4.96 -1.72
N SER A 101 3.68 5.60 -1.30
CA SER A 101 2.34 5.27 -1.80
C SER A 101 1.96 6.16 -2.99
N PHE A 102 1.58 5.56 -4.11
CA PHE A 102 1.06 6.25 -5.29
C PHE A 102 -0.38 5.82 -5.52
N ASP A 103 -1.26 6.80 -5.72
CA ASP A 103 -2.69 6.57 -5.92
C ASP A 103 -3.12 7.07 -7.31
N ASN A 104 -4.32 6.70 -7.73
CA ASN A 104 -4.93 7.12 -9.01
C ASN A 104 -4.98 8.66 -9.16
N ASP A 105 -5.06 9.38 -8.04
CA ASP A 105 -4.97 10.84 -7.96
C ASP A 105 -3.72 11.42 -8.61
N GLY A 106 -2.59 10.71 -8.60
CA GLY A 106 -1.37 11.13 -9.28
C GLY A 106 -1.55 11.19 -10.80
N LEU A 107 -2.27 10.23 -11.38
CA LEU A 107 -2.64 10.24 -12.80
C LEU A 107 -3.60 11.39 -13.10
N TYR A 108 -4.65 11.54 -12.30
CA TYR A 108 -5.67 12.58 -12.52
C TYR A 108 -5.09 13.98 -12.44
N ALA A 109 -4.27 14.25 -11.42
CA ALA A 109 -3.58 15.52 -11.26
C ALA A 109 -2.64 15.81 -12.45
N THR A 110 -2.00 14.78 -12.99
CA THR A 110 -1.12 14.91 -14.17
C THR A 110 -1.92 15.24 -15.42
N ILE A 111 -3.06 14.58 -15.66
CA ILE A 111 -3.94 14.91 -16.79
C ILE A 111 -4.44 16.36 -16.68
N LEU A 112 -4.88 16.79 -15.49
CA LEU A 112 -5.32 18.17 -15.26
C LEU A 112 -4.19 19.19 -15.50
N ASP A 113 -2.96 18.88 -15.08
CA ASP A 113 -1.79 19.76 -15.29
C ASP A 113 -1.34 19.81 -16.75
N LEU A 114 -1.43 18.69 -17.49
CA LEU A 114 -1.21 18.67 -18.94
C LEU A 114 -2.23 19.57 -19.66
N SER A 115 -3.47 19.61 -19.19
CA SER A 115 -4.49 20.50 -19.73
C SER A 115 -4.20 21.96 -19.41
N ARG A 116 -3.82 22.27 -18.16
CA ARG A 116 -3.38 23.60 -17.74
C ARG A 116 -2.18 24.11 -18.56
N LYS A 117 -1.24 23.24 -18.94
CA LYS A 117 -0.09 23.55 -19.80
C LYS A 117 -0.43 23.71 -21.28
N GLY A 118 -1.67 23.40 -21.69
CA GLY A 118 -2.12 23.47 -23.09
C GLY A 118 -1.57 22.34 -23.97
N LEU A 119 -1.14 21.22 -23.39
CA LEU A 119 -0.68 20.04 -24.14
C LEU A 119 -1.85 19.17 -24.59
N ILE A 120 -2.92 19.17 -23.79
CA ILE A 120 -4.18 18.51 -24.10
C ILE A 120 -5.34 19.49 -23.92
N GLU A 121 -6.36 19.33 -24.75
CA GLU A 121 -7.64 20.03 -24.61
C GLU A 121 -8.68 19.03 -24.13
N ILE A 122 -9.39 19.40 -23.06
CA ILE A 122 -10.37 18.55 -22.40
C ILE A 122 -11.75 19.11 -22.72
N GLU A 123 -12.55 18.32 -23.44
CA GLU A 123 -13.96 18.59 -23.64
C GLU A 123 -14.76 17.83 -22.57
N PRO A 124 -15.58 18.52 -21.76
CA PRO A 124 -16.32 17.88 -20.68
C PRO A 124 -17.36 16.92 -21.27
N PRO A 125 -17.72 15.83 -20.55
CA PRO A 125 -18.77 14.94 -21.01
C PRO A 125 -20.08 15.73 -21.19
N SER A 126 -20.75 15.52 -22.33
CA SER A 126 -21.97 16.25 -22.76
C SER A 126 -23.23 15.94 -21.92
N SER A 127 -23.07 15.47 -20.69
CA SER A 127 -24.17 15.27 -19.74
C SER A 127 -24.46 16.57 -18.99
N GLY A 128 -25.61 17.19 -19.25
CA GLY A 128 -26.16 18.33 -18.49
C GLY A 128 -26.61 17.97 -17.06
N ARG A 129 -25.81 17.18 -16.34
CA ARG A 129 -26.03 16.73 -14.96
C ARG A 129 -24.93 17.38 -14.10
N GLY A 130 -25.28 17.91 -12.92
CA GLY A 130 -24.33 18.62 -12.03
C GLY A 130 -23.07 17.80 -11.69
N LEU A 131 -22.00 18.46 -11.24
CA LEU A 131 -20.68 17.84 -11.05
C LEU A 131 -20.70 16.64 -10.09
N MET A 132 -21.72 16.53 -9.23
CA MET A 132 -21.87 15.51 -8.18
C MET A 132 -22.89 14.40 -8.52
N ALA A 133 -23.31 14.25 -9.78
CA ALA A 133 -24.24 13.19 -10.14
C ALA A 133 -23.57 11.80 -10.15
N ASP A 134 -24.23 10.83 -9.50
CA ASP A 134 -23.77 9.45 -9.29
C ASP A 134 -23.14 8.79 -10.53
N GLY A 135 -21.81 8.65 -10.48
CA GLY A 135 -21.00 7.77 -11.32
C GLY A 135 -21.06 8.01 -12.84
N PRO A 136 -20.14 7.39 -13.60
CA PRO A 136 -20.24 7.37 -15.05
C PRO A 136 -21.45 6.52 -15.47
N SER A 137 -22.60 7.16 -15.65
CA SER A 137 -23.80 6.55 -16.22
C SER A 137 -23.48 5.91 -17.58
N ASN A 138 -24.12 4.77 -17.89
CA ASN A 138 -24.08 4.08 -19.20
C ASN A 138 -24.63 4.93 -20.38
N SER A 139 -24.89 6.21 -20.17
CA SER A 139 -25.45 7.13 -21.16
C SER A 139 -24.34 7.88 -21.88
N GLY A 140 -23.79 7.29 -22.95
CA GLY A 140 -23.25 7.90 -24.20
C GLY A 140 -22.39 9.17 -24.21
N ALA A 141 -22.12 9.83 -23.09
CA ALA A 141 -21.36 11.06 -22.98
C ALA A 141 -19.98 10.72 -22.39
N GLY A 142 -19.05 10.38 -23.27
CA GLY A 142 -17.65 10.17 -22.92
C GLY A 142 -16.92 11.49 -22.70
N LEU A 143 -15.89 11.45 -21.86
CA LEU A 143 -14.84 12.46 -21.80
C LEU A 143 -14.04 12.41 -23.10
N ARG A 144 -13.84 13.56 -23.75
CA ARG A 144 -12.98 13.66 -24.93
C ARG A 144 -11.74 14.47 -24.61
N ILE A 145 -10.58 13.89 -24.92
CA ILE A 145 -9.28 14.53 -24.74
C ILE A 145 -8.62 14.65 -26.10
N ARG A 146 -8.45 15.88 -26.57
CA ARG A 146 -7.75 16.18 -27.83
C ARG A 146 -6.28 16.46 -27.55
N LEU A 147 -5.40 15.76 -28.26
CA LEU A 147 -3.96 15.97 -28.15
C LEU A 147 -3.54 17.15 -29.04
N LEU A 148 -2.97 18.20 -28.44
CA LEU A 148 -2.58 19.41 -29.16
C LEU A 148 -1.11 19.41 -29.57
N LYS A 149 -0.24 18.84 -28.73
CA LYS A 149 1.21 18.83 -28.96
C LYS A 149 1.79 17.45 -28.66
N ASN A 150 2.67 16.99 -29.54
CA ASN A 150 3.46 15.78 -29.30
C ASN A 150 4.49 16.05 -28.21
N PRO A 151 4.79 15.05 -27.35
CA PRO A 151 5.72 15.22 -26.26
C PRO A 151 7.12 15.57 -26.79
N GLY A 152 7.75 16.58 -26.18
CA GLY A 152 9.12 16.99 -26.47
C GLY A 152 10.14 16.08 -25.77
N PRO A 153 11.42 16.09 -26.20
CA PRO A 153 12.47 15.24 -25.60
C PRO A 153 12.86 15.62 -24.16
N ASP A 154 12.46 16.81 -23.69
CA ASP A 154 12.72 17.31 -22.33
C ASP A 154 11.55 17.08 -21.35
N ASP A 155 10.49 16.38 -21.79
CA ASP A 155 9.32 16.14 -20.94
C ASP A 155 9.58 15.05 -19.89
N ASP A 156 8.81 15.09 -18.79
CA ASP A 156 9.00 14.18 -17.68
C ASP A 156 8.68 12.72 -18.08
N PRO A 157 9.43 11.70 -17.61
CA PRO A 157 9.21 10.31 -18.00
C PRO A 157 7.78 9.81 -17.72
N TYR A 158 7.11 10.30 -16.67
CA TYR A 158 5.74 9.93 -16.39
C TYR A 158 4.74 10.66 -17.29
N GLU A 159 4.93 11.97 -17.50
CA GLU A 159 4.11 12.75 -18.45
C GLU A 159 4.15 12.12 -19.86
N HIS A 160 5.32 11.65 -20.29
CA HIS A 160 5.48 10.88 -21.53
C HIS A 160 4.65 9.59 -21.56
N LYS A 161 4.63 8.81 -20.46
CA LYS A 161 3.82 7.59 -20.38
C LYS A 161 2.33 7.90 -20.54
N VAL A 162 1.85 8.94 -19.84
CA VAL A 162 0.46 9.39 -19.93
C VAL A 162 0.09 9.81 -21.35
N LEU A 163 0.92 10.64 -21.99
CA LEU A 163 0.70 11.11 -23.36
C LEU A 163 0.78 9.96 -24.39
N ASN A 164 1.70 9.02 -24.21
CA ASN A 164 1.81 7.83 -25.06
C ASN A 164 0.57 6.92 -24.93
N PHE A 165 0.05 6.75 -23.72
CA PHE A 165 -1.17 5.99 -23.51
C PHE A 165 -2.39 6.65 -24.17
N LEU A 166 -2.55 7.96 -23.99
CA LEU A 166 -3.64 8.71 -24.59
C LEU A 166 -3.55 8.67 -26.13
N SER A 167 -2.36 8.88 -26.69
CA SER A 167 -2.16 8.85 -28.15
C SER A 167 -2.41 7.47 -28.76
N ARG A 168 -1.89 6.39 -28.15
CA ARG A 168 -2.11 5.00 -28.60
C ARG A 168 -3.59 4.59 -28.59
N ASN A 169 -4.36 5.14 -27.66
CA ASN A 169 -5.77 4.80 -27.49
C ASN A 169 -6.72 5.80 -28.15
N SER A 170 -6.21 6.86 -28.77
CA SER A 170 -6.98 7.90 -29.48
C SER A 170 -7.33 7.49 -30.92
N THR A 171 -8.48 7.98 -31.39
CA THR A 171 -8.93 7.86 -32.79
C THR A 171 -8.86 9.26 -33.42
N ALA A 172 -8.09 9.41 -34.50
CA ALA A 172 -7.86 10.70 -35.17
C ALA A 172 -7.34 11.83 -34.24
N GLY A 173 -6.55 11.48 -33.21
CA GLY A 173 -5.97 12.44 -32.26
C GLY A 173 -6.90 12.87 -31.12
N VAL A 174 -8.08 12.25 -31.00
CA VAL A 174 -9.02 12.44 -29.90
C VAL A 174 -9.20 11.13 -29.14
N PHE A 175 -8.93 11.14 -27.84
CA PHE A 175 -9.24 10.04 -26.94
C PHE A 175 -10.68 10.20 -26.45
N ASP A 176 -11.57 9.28 -26.85
CA ASP A 176 -12.95 9.22 -26.36
C ASP A 176 -13.07 8.07 -25.34
N SER A 177 -13.47 8.42 -24.11
CA SER A 177 -13.58 7.46 -23.01
C SER A 177 -14.70 6.44 -23.22
N ALA A 178 -15.79 6.79 -23.92
CA ALA A 178 -16.88 5.88 -24.23
C ALA A 178 -16.43 4.83 -25.25
N GLU A 179 -15.78 5.28 -26.34
CA GLU A 179 -15.21 4.36 -27.35
C GLU A 179 -14.16 3.42 -26.74
N PHE A 180 -13.32 3.94 -25.84
CA PHE A 180 -12.33 3.13 -25.15
C PHE A 180 -12.97 2.04 -24.27
N ARG A 181 -14.03 2.38 -23.53
CA ARG A 181 -14.78 1.43 -22.70
C ARG A 181 -15.43 0.35 -23.55
N ASP A 182 -16.16 0.72 -24.59
CA ASP A 182 -16.83 -0.21 -25.50
C ASP A 182 -15.81 -1.17 -26.14
N ARG A 183 -14.63 -0.66 -26.49
CA ARG A 183 -13.52 -1.47 -27.01
C ARG A 183 -13.08 -2.53 -25.99
N ILE A 184 -12.88 -2.15 -24.73
CA ILE A 184 -12.46 -3.07 -23.66
C ILE A 184 -13.55 -4.10 -23.37
N GLU A 185 -14.81 -3.68 -23.22
CA GLU A 185 -15.94 -4.57 -23.00
C GLU A 185 -16.08 -5.61 -24.12
N SER A 186 -15.92 -5.17 -25.38
CA SER A 186 -15.96 -6.07 -26.54
C SER A 186 -14.79 -7.08 -26.54
N CYS A 187 -13.59 -6.67 -26.10
CA CYS A 187 -12.42 -7.55 -26.01
C CYS A 187 -12.56 -8.55 -24.85
N THR A 188 -13.01 -8.10 -23.68
CA THR A 188 -13.29 -8.94 -22.52
C THR A 188 -14.34 -10.00 -22.84
N SER A 189 -15.47 -9.59 -23.45
CA SER A 189 -16.54 -10.51 -23.85
C SER A 189 -16.06 -11.57 -24.84
N ARG A 190 -15.27 -11.17 -25.86
CA ARG A 190 -14.70 -12.10 -26.85
C ARG A 190 -13.63 -13.02 -26.28
N SER A 191 -12.83 -12.53 -25.32
CA SER A 191 -11.82 -13.30 -24.60
C SER A 191 -12.47 -14.39 -23.74
N ILE A 192 -13.56 -14.08 -23.03
CA ILE A 192 -14.29 -15.04 -22.19
C ILE A 192 -14.90 -16.15 -23.05
N LEU A 193 -15.40 -15.81 -24.24
CA LEU A 193 -15.96 -16.77 -25.20
C LEU A 193 -14.90 -17.64 -25.90
N GLY A 194 -13.60 -17.47 -25.61
CA GLY A 194 -12.51 -18.28 -26.18
C GLY A 194 -12.30 -18.12 -27.69
N THR A 195 -12.90 -17.09 -28.29
CA THR A 195 -12.99 -16.98 -29.76
C THR A 195 -11.76 -16.38 -30.43
N ARG A 196 -10.94 -15.57 -29.71
CA ARG A 196 -9.77 -14.88 -30.29
C ARG A 196 -8.63 -14.66 -29.29
N VAL A 197 -7.53 -15.39 -29.46
CA VAL A 197 -6.29 -15.26 -28.67
C VAL A 197 -5.67 -13.85 -28.79
N HIS A 198 -5.81 -13.20 -29.95
CA HIS A 198 -5.32 -11.83 -30.17
C HIS A 198 -6.00 -10.78 -29.28
N ASP A 199 -7.29 -10.93 -28.99
CA ASP A 199 -8.03 -9.98 -28.13
C ASP A 199 -7.58 -10.11 -26.67
N ALA A 200 -7.21 -11.31 -26.22
CA ALA A 200 -6.67 -11.55 -24.88
C ALA A 200 -5.28 -10.91 -24.69
N HIS A 201 -4.39 -11.00 -25.69
CA HIS A 201 -3.10 -10.30 -25.66
C HIS A 201 -3.27 -8.79 -25.60
N ARG A 202 -4.14 -8.23 -26.45
CA ARG A 202 -4.44 -6.80 -26.45
C ARG A 202 -5.02 -6.32 -25.12
N LEU A 203 -5.90 -7.11 -24.51
CA LEU A 203 -6.48 -6.80 -23.20
C LEU A 203 -5.41 -6.78 -22.11
N LYS A 204 -4.49 -7.75 -22.14
CA LYS A 204 -3.33 -7.81 -21.25
C LYS A 204 -2.42 -6.59 -21.41
N ASP A 205 -2.14 -6.18 -22.65
CA ASP A 205 -1.33 -4.99 -22.94
C ASP A 205 -1.99 -3.72 -22.37
N ILE A 206 -3.30 -3.54 -22.59
CA ILE A 206 -4.06 -2.41 -22.03
C ILE A 206 -4.03 -2.45 -20.50
N HIS A 207 -4.24 -3.63 -19.89
CA HIS A 207 -4.20 -3.78 -18.44
C HIS A 207 -2.81 -3.42 -17.87
N GLN A 208 -1.75 -3.83 -18.55
CA GLN A 208 -0.38 -3.54 -18.15
C GLN A 208 -0.05 -2.05 -18.32
N ASP A 209 -0.44 -1.42 -19.42
CA ASP A 209 -0.32 0.02 -19.62
C ASP A 209 -1.07 0.80 -18.53
N LEU A 210 -2.32 0.42 -18.21
CA LEU A 210 -3.10 1.03 -17.12
C LEU A 210 -2.44 0.80 -15.76
N LYS A 211 -1.95 -0.41 -15.49
CA LYS A 211 -1.21 -0.72 -14.27
C LYS A 211 0.03 0.16 -14.13
N ASP A 212 0.77 0.35 -15.20
CA ASP A 212 2.00 1.15 -15.22
C ASP A 212 1.71 2.66 -15.04
N LEU A 213 0.52 3.14 -15.45
CA LEU A 213 0.06 4.51 -15.20
C LEU A 213 -0.47 4.74 -13.79
N LEU A 214 -1.18 3.75 -13.24
CA LEU A 214 -1.78 3.79 -11.91
C LEU A 214 -0.79 3.40 -10.80
N SER A 215 0.42 2.96 -11.17
CA SER A 215 1.50 2.65 -10.22
C SER A 215 2.61 3.70 -10.28
N SER A 216 3.43 3.73 -9.22
CA SER A 216 4.48 4.74 -9.07
C SER A 216 5.45 4.73 -10.26
N PRO A 217 5.73 5.89 -10.89
CA PRO A 217 6.54 5.96 -12.11
C PRO A 217 8.01 5.63 -11.86
N ASP A 218 8.48 5.96 -10.65
CA ASP A 218 9.86 5.82 -10.23
C ASP A 218 9.91 5.44 -8.74
N GLY A 219 10.26 4.18 -8.47
CA GLY A 219 10.42 3.67 -7.11
C GLY A 219 11.59 4.30 -6.34
N ASN A 220 12.46 5.05 -7.02
CA ASN A 220 13.59 5.76 -6.41
C ASN A 220 13.31 7.23 -6.13
N ALA A 221 12.37 7.88 -6.83
CA ALA A 221 12.04 9.30 -6.62
C ALA A 221 11.71 9.57 -5.14
N SER A 222 10.88 8.74 -4.50
CA SER A 222 10.55 8.88 -3.08
C SER A 222 11.73 8.70 -2.13
N ARG A 223 12.76 7.93 -2.52
CA ARG A 223 13.98 7.70 -1.70
C ARG A 223 14.85 8.96 -1.62
N GLU A 224 14.66 9.90 -2.52
CA GLU A 224 15.27 11.23 -2.41
C GLU A 224 14.74 11.96 -1.16
N PHE A 225 13.46 11.78 -0.82
CA PHE A 225 12.75 12.54 0.22
C PHE A 225 12.75 11.84 1.58
N ALA A 226 12.53 10.52 1.61
CA ALA A 226 12.40 9.74 2.84
C ALA A 226 13.14 8.39 2.74
N SER A 227 13.48 7.79 3.88
CA SER A 227 13.95 6.40 3.97
C SER A 227 12.80 5.46 4.34
N ASN A 228 12.75 4.29 3.67
CA ASN A 228 11.68 3.32 3.90
C ASN A 228 12.01 2.38 5.07
N GLY A 229 11.26 2.48 6.17
CA GLY A 229 11.38 1.58 7.34
C GLY A 229 10.63 0.24 7.22
N ARG A 230 9.71 0.10 6.25
CA ARG A 230 8.91 -1.12 6.04
C ARG A 230 9.70 -2.40 5.76
N PRO A 231 10.77 -2.43 4.94
CA PRO A 231 11.49 -3.68 4.68
C PRO A 231 12.10 -4.29 5.95
N LEU A 232 12.53 -3.46 6.89
CA LEU A 232 13.01 -3.93 8.20
C LEU A 232 11.88 -4.61 8.98
N MET A 233 10.70 -3.99 9.05
CA MET A 233 9.54 -4.57 9.76
C MET A 233 9.05 -5.86 9.10
N MET A 234 9.04 -5.93 7.76
CA MET A 234 8.71 -7.15 7.02
C MET A 234 9.72 -8.26 7.30
N ALA A 235 11.02 -7.95 7.38
CA ALA A 235 12.04 -8.93 7.72
C ALA A 235 11.87 -9.47 9.16
N VAL A 236 11.58 -8.61 10.13
CA VAL A 236 11.32 -9.01 11.52
C VAL A 236 10.11 -9.94 11.61
N SER A 237 9.01 -9.60 10.94
CA SER A 237 7.81 -10.45 10.87
C SER A 237 8.09 -11.78 10.15
N GLY A 238 8.85 -11.75 9.04
CA GLY A 238 9.27 -12.96 8.33
C GLY A 238 10.11 -13.90 9.19
N ILE A 239 11.04 -13.37 9.99
CA ILE A 239 11.83 -14.13 10.95
C ILE A 239 10.93 -14.71 12.05
N ALA A 240 9.98 -13.93 12.58
CA ALA A 240 9.02 -14.40 13.58
C ALA A 240 8.13 -15.53 13.04
N LEU A 241 7.72 -15.46 11.77
CA LEU A 241 6.96 -16.51 11.09
C LEU A 241 7.80 -17.79 10.93
N LEU A 242 9.04 -17.68 10.47
CA LEU A 242 9.94 -18.83 10.35
C LEU A 242 10.19 -19.48 11.71
N LEU A 243 10.37 -18.68 12.76
CA LEU A 243 10.52 -19.17 14.12
C LEU A 243 9.24 -19.88 14.62
N LEU A 244 8.05 -19.34 14.33
CA LEU A 244 6.78 -19.99 14.64
C LEU A 244 6.67 -21.36 13.94
N LEU A 245 6.99 -21.44 12.65
CA LEU A 245 6.94 -22.69 11.89
C LEU A 245 7.95 -23.72 12.42
N ALA A 246 9.17 -23.29 12.74
CA ALA A 246 10.20 -24.16 13.30
C ALA A 246 9.78 -24.71 14.68
N VAL A 247 9.31 -23.85 15.59
CA VAL A 247 8.84 -24.26 16.92
C VAL A 247 7.59 -25.13 16.81
N GLY A 248 6.69 -24.84 15.87
CA GLY A 248 5.50 -25.65 15.58
C GLY A 248 5.86 -27.05 15.10
N TYR A 249 6.83 -27.19 14.21
CA TYR A 249 7.33 -28.49 13.75
C TYR A 249 7.99 -29.30 14.88
N LEU A 250 8.83 -28.65 15.70
CA LEU A 250 9.45 -29.29 16.87
C LEU A 250 8.41 -29.72 17.91
N ASN A 251 7.39 -28.90 18.14
CA ASN A 251 6.29 -29.23 19.03
C ASN A 251 5.51 -30.45 18.51
N SER A 252 5.13 -30.47 17.23
CA SER A 252 4.40 -31.59 16.63
C SER A 252 5.17 -32.92 16.70
N SER A 253 6.49 -32.90 16.49
CA SER A 253 7.32 -34.11 16.50
C SER A 253 7.72 -34.58 17.91
N SER A 254 7.92 -33.65 18.86
CA SER A 254 8.67 -33.92 20.09
C SER A 254 8.01 -33.41 21.38
N ALA A 255 6.80 -32.84 21.32
CA ALA A 255 6.14 -32.26 22.50
C ALA A 255 5.86 -33.27 23.62
N PHE A 256 5.63 -34.55 23.28
CA PHE A 256 5.42 -35.60 24.28
C PHE A 256 6.67 -35.82 25.15
N LEU A 257 7.87 -35.66 24.57
CA LEU A 257 9.14 -35.89 25.26
C LEU A 257 9.63 -34.65 26.01
N TYR A 258 9.33 -33.45 25.48
CA TYR A 258 9.85 -32.18 26.00
C TYR A 258 8.72 -31.20 26.35
N PRO A 259 8.25 -31.15 27.61
CA PRO A 259 7.19 -30.25 28.03
C PRO A 259 7.48 -28.76 27.82
N SER A 260 8.76 -28.36 27.78
CA SER A 260 9.19 -26.98 27.51
C SER A 260 8.73 -26.46 26.14
N LEU A 261 8.60 -27.35 25.14
CA LEU A 261 8.07 -27.03 23.81
C LEU A 261 6.59 -26.64 23.85
N ALA A 262 5.81 -27.22 24.77
CA ALA A 262 4.40 -26.88 24.96
C ALA A 262 4.20 -25.42 25.40
N VAL A 263 5.19 -24.82 26.07
CA VAL A 263 5.16 -23.38 26.40
C VAL A 263 5.89 -22.52 25.38
N ALA A 264 6.91 -23.06 24.70
CA ALA A 264 7.61 -22.34 23.64
C ALA A 264 6.69 -22.03 22.44
N PHE A 265 5.80 -22.95 22.08
CA PHE A 265 4.87 -22.77 20.95
C PHE A 265 3.92 -21.57 21.13
N PRO A 266 3.13 -21.44 22.21
CA PRO A 266 2.28 -20.27 22.41
C PRO A 266 3.11 -18.98 22.53
N ALA A 267 4.33 -19.04 23.12
CA ALA A 267 5.22 -17.87 23.14
C ALA A 267 5.62 -17.42 21.73
N ALA A 268 5.95 -18.36 20.83
CA ALA A 268 6.24 -18.06 19.43
C ALA A 268 5.03 -17.45 18.69
N VAL A 269 3.82 -17.95 18.96
CA VAL A 269 2.57 -17.37 18.43
C VAL A 269 2.40 -15.93 18.88
N VAL A 270 2.62 -15.64 20.16
CA VAL A 270 2.52 -14.26 20.70
C VAL A 270 3.53 -13.33 20.06
N ILE A 271 4.79 -13.74 19.90
CA ILE A 271 5.82 -12.92 19.21
C ILE A 271 5.40 -12.63 17.77
N PHE A 272 4.92 -13.65 17.05
CA PHE A 272 4.44 -13.46 15.68
C PHE A 272 3.30 -12.45 15.64
N LEU A 273 2.29 -12.59 16.51
CA LEU A 273 1.18 -11.65 16.59
C LEU A 273 1.63 -10.22 16.95
N GLN A 274 2.59 -10.07 17.86
CA GLN A 274 3.18 -8.76 18.21
C GLN A 274 3.96 -8.13 17.05
N SER A 275 4.48 -8.93 16.12
CA SER A 275 5.22 -8.43 14.95
C SER A 275 4.33 -7.89 13.82
N LEU A 276 3.02 -8.17 13.84
CA LEU A 276 2.09 -7.75 12.79
C LEU A 276 1.73 -6.25 12.82
N PRO A 277 1.39 -5.62 13.97
CA PRO A 277 0.99 -4.20 14.00
C PRO A 277 2.02 -3.24 13.38
N PRO A 278 3.34 -3.38 13.60
CA PRO A 278 4.35 -2.55 12.93
C PRO A 278 4.34 -2.63 11.40
N MET A 279 3.81 -3.71 10.80
CA MET A 279 3.69 -3.82 9.34
C MET A 279 2.62 -2.90 8.76
N LEU A 280 1.59 -2.60 9.54
CA LEU A 280 0.49 -1.70 9.13
C LEU A 280 0.83 -0.23 9.41
N ALA A 281 1.89 0.02 10.15
CA ALA A 281 2.34 1.36 10.48
C ALA A 281 2.85 2.11 9.23
N PRO A 282 2.63 3.44 9.15
CA PRO A 282 3.27 4.29 8.14
C PRO A 282 4.78 4.05 8.01
N SER A 283 5.32 4.04 6.79
CA SER A 283 6.74 3.75 6.53
C SER A 283 7.69 4.74 7.20
N VAL A 284 7.19 5.94 7.46
CA VAL A 284 7.88 7.05 8.14
C VAL A 284 8.13 6.78 9.62
N LEU A 285 7.25 6.06 10.32
CA LEU A 285 7.40 5.83 11.78
C LEU A 285 8.69 5.08 12.14
N PHE A 286 9.15 4.21 11.25
CA PHE A 286 10.41 3.47 11.37
C PHE A 286 11.44 3.91 10.33
N GLY A 287 11.12 4.96 9.56
CA GLY A 287 11.97 5.61 8.58
C GLY A 287 12.40 6.99 9.04
N ARG A 288 12.89 7.81 8.12
CA ARG A 288 13.28 9.22 8.34
C ARG A 288 13.02 10.05 7.10
N TRP A 289 12.38 11.19 7.25
CA TRP A 289 12.49 12.28 6.27
C TRP A 289 13.92 12.83 6.28
N LYS A 290 14.44 13.18 5.11
CA LYS A 290 15.69 13.95 5.03
C LYS A 290 15.39 15.40 5.43
N GLU A 291 16.25 15.99 6.26
CA GLU A 291 15.94 17.18 7.10
C GLU A 291 15.27 18.35 6.34
N SER A 292 15.67 18.66 5.11
CA SER A 292 15.08 19.75 4.31
C SER A 292 13.67 19.45 3.78
N TYR A 293 13.35 18.18 3.52
CA TYR A 293 12.08 17.79 2.89
C TYR A 293 10.94 17.60 3.88
N HIS A 294 11.26 17.47 5.18
CA HIS A 294 10.24 17.45 6.24
C HIS A 294 9.51 18.80 6.32
N GLN A 295 10.25 19.90 6.21
CA GLN A 295 9.65 21.25 6.12
C GLN A 295 8.74 21.36 4.88
N GLU A 296 9.21 20.92 3.71
CA GLU A 296 8.40 20.94 2.48
C GLU A 296 7.10 20.11 2.66
N LYS A 297 7.15 18.96 3.36
CA LYS A 297 5.94 18.19 3.68
C LYS A 297 4.97 18.97 4.55
N MET A 298 5.46 19.59 5.62
CA MET A 298 4.61 20.41 6.49
C MET A 298 3.94 21.55 5.71
N GLU A 299 4.66 22.17 4.77
CA GLU A 299 4.09 23.20 3.89
C GLU A 299 3.00 22.62 2.97
N TRP A 300 3.22 21.44 2.39
CA TRP A 300 2.19 20.74 1.60
C TRP A 300 0.97 20.34 2.43
N ASP A 301 1.16 19.93 3.69
CA ASP A 301 0.07 19.59 4.61
C ASP A 301 -0.74 20.83 5.02
N ALA A 302 -0.08 21.97 5.23
CA ALA A 302 -0.74 23.26 5.48
C ALA A 302 -1.55 23.72 4.25
N PHE A 303 -1.01 23.54 3.05
CA PHE A 303 -1.74 23.82 1.80
C PHE A 303 -2.93 22.87 1.61
N ARG A 304 -2.75 21.57 1.90
CA ARG A 304 -3.83 20.58 1.89
C ARG A 304 -4.95 20.94 2.86
N THR A 305 -4.60 21.43 4.05
CA THR A 305 -5.56 21.84 5.08
C THR A 305 -6.41 23.00 4.58
N MET A 306 -5.79 24.02 3.99
CA MET A 306 -6.49 25.13 3.34
C MET A 306 -7.45 24.65 2.25
N LEU A 307 -6.99 23.77 1.35
CA LEU A 307 -7.81 23.22 0.25
C LEU A 307 -8.92 22.27 0.73
N SER A 308 -8.77 21.66 1.89
CA SER A 308 -9.80 20.81 2.48
C SER A 308 -10.91 21.62 3.15
N ASP A 309 -10.57 22.81 3.67
CA ASP A 309 -11.52 23.71 4.33
C ASP A 309 -12.23 24.58 3.29
N PHE A 310 -13.42 24.12 2.92
CA PHE A 310 -14.33 24.83 2.02
C PHE A 310 -14.63 26.28 2.46
N ALA A 311 -14.65 26.57 3.77
CA ALA A 311 -14.90 27.92 4.26
C ALA A 311 -13.69 28.84 4.05
N MET A 312 -12.47 28.30 4.07
CA MET A 312 -11.25 29.03 3.72
C MET A 312 -11.20 29.34 2.23
N ILE A 313 -11.50 28.36 1.38
CA ILE A 313 -11.48 28.52 -0.08
C ILE A 313 -12.47 29.59 -0.55
N LYS A 314 -13.67 29.65 0.03
CA LYS A 314 -14.70 30.65 -0.33
C LYS A 314 -14.31 32.10 -0.08
N LYS A 315 -13.29 32.37 0.75
CA LYS A 315 -12.80 33.73 1.00
C LYS A 315 -12.05 34.31 -0.21
N TYR A 316 -11.66 33.46 -1.16
CA TYR A 316 -10.95 33.87 -2.36
C TYR A 316 -11.91 34.18 -3.50
N ALA A 317 -11.60 35.24 -4.25
CA ALA A 317 -12.47 35.69 -5.33
C ALA A 317 -12.51 34.64 -6.47
N PRO A 318 -13.70 34.34 -7.04
CA PRO A 318 -13.86 33.36 -8.13
C PRO A 318 -13.25 33.80 -9.47
N GLN A 319 -12.65 35.00 -9.53
CA GLN A 319 -12.23 35.64 -10.78
C GLN A 319 -10.84 35.18 -11.28
N ASP A 320 -10.00 34.56 -10.43
CA ASP A 320 -8.69 34.04 -10.86
C ASP A 320 -8.78 32.56 -11.27
N LEU A 321 -9.23 32.32 -12.50
CA LEU A 321 -9.34 30.97 -13.06
C LEU A 321 -8.02 30.20 -13.06
N ASN A 322 -6.87 30.87 -13.15
CA ASN A 322 -5.57 30.21 -13.15
C ASN A 322 -5.22 29.63 -11.77
N MET A 323 -5.53 30.38 -10.70
CA MET A 323 -5.39 29.93 -9.32
C MET A 323 -6.26 28.70 -9.05
N TRP A 324 -7.53 28.75 -9.49
CA TRP A 324 -8.49 27.65 -9.35
C TRP A 324 -8.03 26.39 -10.08
N LYS A 325 -7.53 26.51 -11.32
CA LYS A 325 -6.95 25.36 -12.05
C LYS A 325 -5.75 24.76 -11.32
N GLU A 326 -4.87 25.59 -10.76
CA GLU A 326 -3.72 25.14 -9.98
C GLU A 326 -4.12 24.44 -8.68
N TRP A 327 -5.13 24.96 -7.98
CA TRP A 327 -5.69 24.33 -6.78
C TRP A 327 -6.38 23.01 -7.08
N LEU A 328 -7.06 22.88 -8.22
CA LEU A 328 -7.67 21.61 -8.62
C LEU A 328 -6.59 20.56 -8.92
N VAL A 329 -5.51 20.95 -9.62
CA VAL A 329 -4.38 20.06 -9.92
C VAL A 329 -3.73 19.56 -8.64
N TYR A 330 -3.26 20.47 -7.77
CA TYR A 330 -2.54 20.06 -6.56
C TYR A 330 -3.48 19.52 -5.48
N GLY A 331 -4.72 20.00 -5.40
CA GLY A 331 -5.76 19.43 -4.55
C GLY A 331 -6.06 17.99 -4.94
N THR A 332 -6.13 17.69 -6.23
CA THR A 332 -6.22 16.31 -6.72
C THR A 332 -5.00 15.50 -6.30
N ALA A 333 -3.78 16.01 -6.52
CA ALA A 333 -2.56 15.32 -6.13
C ALA A 333 -2.51 14.99 -4.61
N LEU A 334 -3.04 15.87 -3.76
CA LEU A 334 -3.10 15.74 -2.30
C LEU A 334 -4.35 14.99 -1.80
N GLY A 335 -5.21 14.50 -2.69
CA GLY A 335 -6.43 13.76 -2.36
C GLY A 335 -7.56 14.61 -1.75
N VAL A 336 -7.55 15.92 -1.97
CA VAL A 336 -8.60 16.87 -1.56
C VAL A 336 -9.28 17.55 -2.76
N GLY A 337 -9.08 17.00 -3.97
CA GLY A 337 -9.62 17.56 -5.23
C GLY A 337 -11.14 17.64 -5.25
N GLU A 338 -11.84 16.73 -4.58
CA GLU A 338 -13.31 16.75 -4.48
C GLU A 338 -13.81 17.97 -3.70
N SER A 339 -13.14 18.34 -2.59
CA SER A 339 -13.46 19.56 -1.84
C SER A 339 -13.29 20.82 -2.70
N VAL A 340 -12.24 20.86 -3.52
CA VAL A 340 -11.97 21.96 -4.45
C VAL A 340 -13.02 22.00 -5.57
N ALA A 341 -13.36 20.86 -6.16
CA ALA A 341 -14.39 20.77 -7.21
C ALA A 341 -15.78 21.22 -6.69
N ARG A 342 -16.15 20.82 -5.47
CA ARG A 342 -17.37 21.32 -4.79
C ARG A 342 -17.33 22.82 -4.56
N ALA A 343 -16.17 23.37 -4.18
CA ALA A 343 -16.00 24.81 -4.00
C ALA A 343 -16.21 25.57 -5.31
N MET A 344 -15.64 25.08 -6.42
CA MET A 344 -15.85 25.65 -7.76
C MET A 344 -17.32 25.62 -8.18
N GLU A 345 -18.01 24.48 -8.02
CA GLU A 345 -19.43 24.35 -8.34
C GLU A 345 -20.29 25.34 -7.53
N SER A 346 -20.00 25.47 -6.22
CA SER A 346 -20.75 26.37 -5.34
C SER A 346 -20.56 27.86 -5.63
N LEU A 347 -19.46 28.22 -6.30
CA LEU A 347 -19.13 29.59 -6.70
C LEU A 347 -19.45 29.85 -8.17
N GLU A 348 -20.13 28.91 -8.85
CA GLU A 348 -20.44 28.95 -10.29
C GLU A 348 -19.20 29.15 -11.18
N VAL A 349 -18.05 28.64 -10.73
CA VAL A 349 -16.80 28.65 -11.49
C VAL A 349 -16.85 27.52 -12.50
N HIS A 350 -17.27 27.83 -13.74
CA HIS A 350 -17.44 26.86 -14.81
C HIS A 350 -16.09 26.51 -15.45
N VAL A 351 -15.49 25.42 -14.99
CA VAL A 351 -14.19 24.94 -15.46
C VAL A 351 -14.35 23.48 -15.95
N PRO A 352 -14.18 23.19 -17.25
CA PRO A 352 -14.27 21.83 -17.81
C PRO A 352 -13.45 20.77 -17.06
N GLU A 353 -12.32 21.19 -16.50
CA GLU A 353 -11.39 20.36 -15.75
C GLU A 353 -12.00 19.79 -14.45
N ALA A 354 -12.94 20.50 -13.81
CA ALA A 354 -13.60 20.04 -12.58
C ALA A 354 -14.59 18.89 -12.84
N ALA A 355 -15.39 18.99 -13.92
CA ALA A 355 -16.27 17.90 -14.35
C ALA A 355 -15.45 16.67 -14.79
N THR A 356 -14.30 16.93 -15.43
CA THR A 356 -13.37 15.88 -15.86
C THR A 356 -12.75 15.13 -14.69
N PHE A 357 -12.36 15.84 -13.62
CA PHE A 357 -11.86 15.23 -12.39
C PHE A 357 -12.84 14.19 -11.82
N VAL A 358 -14.13 14.54 -11.72
CA VAL A 358 -15.15 13.64 -11.19
C VAL A 358 -15.35 12.42 -12.10
N TYR A 359 -15.38 12.65 -13.43
CA TYR A 359 -15.53 11.57 -14.39
C TYR A 359 -14.35 10.58 -14.34
N MET A 360 -13.11 11.08 -14.28
CA MET A 360 -11.90 10.26 -14.23
C MET A 360 -11.85 9.36 -12.99
N HIS A 361 -12.34 9.87 -11.85
CA HIS A 361 -12.42 9.14 -10.58
C HIS A 361 -13.25 7.85 -10.66
N GLY A 362 -14.31 7.82 -11.47
CA GLY A 362 -15.07 6.59 -11.75
C GLY A 362 -14.49 5.80 -12.92
N PHE A 363 -14.06 6.47 -13.98
CA PHE A 363 -13.70 5.84 -15.24
C PHE A 363 -12.48 4.90 -15.16
N PHE A 364 -11.33 5.41 -14.70
CA PHE A 364 -10.08 4.65 -14.76
C PHE A 364 -10.08 3.38 -13.88
N PRO A 365 -10.59 3.41 -12.64
CA PRO A 365 -10.69 2.20 -11.82
C PRO A 365 -11.61 1.14 -12.42
N ASP A 366 -12.73 1.56 -13.02
CA ASP A 366 -13.69 0.67 -13.66
C ASP A 366 -13.05 -0.03 -14.87
N VAL A 367 -12.40 0.76 -15.74
CA VAL A 367 -11.76 0.22 -16.94
C VAL A 367 -10.54 -0.65 -16.60
N TYR A 368 -9.78 -0.30 -15.56
CA TYR A 368 -8.70 -1.15 -15.06
C TYR A 368 -9.22 -2.51 -14.58
N ARG A 369 -10.33 -2.54 -13.82
CA ARG A 369 -10.96 -3.80 -13.39
C ARG A 369 -11.45 -4.62 -14.58
N GLN A 370 -12.13 -4.00 -15.53
CA GLN A 370 -12.68 -4.68 -16.73
C GLN A 370 -11.60 -5.23 -17.66
N SER A 371 -10.41 -4.62 -17.68
CA SER A 371 -9.26 -5.09 -18.46
C SER A 371 -8.49 -6.24 -17.81
N THR A 372 -8.84 -6.66 -16.59
CA THR A 372 -8.17 -7.77 -15.92
C THR A 372 -8.35 -9.05 -16.73
N PRO A 373 -7.26 -9.71 -17.20
CA PRO A 373 -7.37 -10.94 -17.96
C PRO A 373 -8.05 -12.05 -17.14
N PRO A 374 -8.91 -12.89 -17.74
CA PRO A 374 -9.42 -14.08 -17.05
C PRO A 374 -8.25 -14.98 -16.66
N SER A 375 -8.18 -15.37 -15.39
CA SER A 375 -7.06 -16.16 -14.86
C SER A 375 -6.99 -17.54 -15.53
N SER A 376 -5.94 -17.82 -16.30
CA SER A 376 -5.54 -19.19 -16.57
C SER A 376 -5.03 -19.79 -15.25
N SER A 377 -5.72 -20.81 -14.75
CA SER A 377 -5.30 -21.59 -13.59
C SER A 377 -3.86 -22.10 -13.73
N SER A 378 -2.90 -21.56 -12.98
CA SER A 378 -1.70 -22.29 -12.50
C SER A 378 -0.79 -21.44 -11.60
N SER A 379 -0.30 -22.11 -10.55
CA SER A 379 0.71 -21.71 -9.56
C SER A 379 0.25 -20.77 -8.43
N GLY A 380 0.06 -21.38 -7.25
CA GLY A 380 -0.05 -20.68 -5.99
C GLY A 380 1.24 -19.93 -5.70
N GLY A 381 1.18 -18.61 -5.84
CA GLY A 381 2.10 -17.68 -5.23
C GLY A 381 1.29 -16.82 -4.26
N PHE A 382 1.62 -16.87 -2.98
CA PHE A 382 1.14 -15.93 -1.99
C PHE A 382 1.58 -14.51 -2.39
N SER A 383 0.75 -13.82 -3.17
CA SER A 383 0.81 -12.37 -3.39
C SER A 383 -0.16 -11.72 -2.41
N GLY A 384 0.27 -11.61 -1.16
CA GLY A 384 -0.38 -10.78 -0.17
C GLY A 384 -0.29 -9.31 -0.58
N GLY A 385 -1.38 -8.78 -1.12
CA GLY A 385 -1.53 -7.39 -1.49
C GLY A 385 -3.01 -7.06 -1.47
N GLY A 386 -3.57 -7.00 -0.26
CA GLY A 386 -4.96 -6.59 -0.05
C GLY A 386 -5.14 -5.15 -0.48
N PHE A 387 -5.75 -4.95 -1.64
CA PHE A 387 -6.38 -3.68 -2.01
C PHE A 387 -7.70 -3.60 -1.25
N GLY A 388 -7.62 -3.10 -0.02
CA GLY A 388 -8.76 -2.70 0.80
C GLY A 388 -8.93 -1.19 0.72
N GLY A 389 -10.14 -0.75 0.38
CA GLY A 389 -10.50 0.64 0.13
C GLY A 389 -10.13 1.57 1.28
N GLY A 390 -9.59 2.74 0.92
CA GLY A 390 -9.50 3.89 1.79
C GLY A 390 -10.90 4.40 2.12
N GLY A 391 -11.46 3.91 3.22
CA GLY A 391 -12.59 4.53 3.88
C GLY A 391 -12.10 5.78 4.61
N GLY A 392 -12.57 6.94 4.17
CA GLY A 392 -12.33 8.20 4.84
C GLY A 392 -12.91 8.17 6.26
N PHE A 393 -12.06 8.39 7.25
CA PHE A 393 -12.50 8.89 8.55
C PHE A 393 -12.29 10.40 8.54
N GLY A 394 -13.32 11.10 8.07
CA GLY A 394 -13.53 12.53 8.32
C GLY A 394 -14.00 12.72 9.75
N GLY A 395 -13.42 13.71 10.43
CA GLY A 395 -13.59 13.96 11.85
C GLY A 395 -14.96 14.48 12.27
N GLY A 396 -15.15 14.45 13.58
CA GLY A 396 -16.19 15.17 14.29
C GLY A 396 -15.65 15.59 15.64
N GLY A 397 -15.23 16.85 15.74
CA GLY A 397 -14.95 17.50 17.02
C GLY A 397 -16.23 17.68 17.83
N GLY A 398 -16.07 17.72 19.15
CA GLY A 398 -17.18 17.94 20.06
C GLY A 398 -16.68 18.05 21.49
N GLY A 399 -16.09 19.20 21.83
CA GLY A 399 -15.87 19.56 23.22
C GLY A 399 -17.21 19.72 23.93
N ALA A 400 -17.32 19.10 25.10
CA ALA A 400 -18.25 19.49 26.14
C ALA A 400 -17.70 19.05 27.50
N ARG A 401 -17.15 20.03 28.22
CA ARG A 401 -17.06 20.18 29.68
C ARG A 401 -16.35 19.11 30.49
#